data_AF-A0A126PF77-F1
#
_entry.id   AF-A0A126PF77-F1
#
_cell.length_a   1.000
_cell.length_b   1.000
_cell.length_c   1.000
_cell.angle_alpha   90.00
_cell.angle_beta   90.00
_cell.angle_gamma   90.00
#
_symmetry.space_group_name_H-M   'P 1'
#
loop_
_entity.id
_entity.type
_entity.pdbx_description
1 polymer ?
#
loop_
_entity_poly.entity_id
_entity_poly.type
_entity_poly.pdbx_seq_one_letter_code
_entity_poly.pdbx_strand_id
1 'polypeptide(L)'
;MTAAQLSEDHEHLEQLRLATEQHAGEALFHEALAAASLRLQTKLGAPVKALVVDEATTRADLWRAVHYYQQHDGHLGAQVPLDLLSLTQRAYVLDAQGRLRPSLYKALLFKEMTTAIKSGQLNFTCCYQYRAFEHYLLPAAQWARQREALLEQAGLSAWRDFATVQATLQAQLQTQFAATNAHLSGAYNPHAHRTPAGRYRLTTPRLPAEQPRLPAHLFPRHRVVPLREVLTSVARLTQFDTAFGSLPSKHARCRPCRSCWRPWWDWAATWACAAWPRSRPRWTRRPCSAWPAPTSRSTTCARPTN
;
A
#
# COMPACT_ATOMS: atom_id res chain seq x y z
N MET A 1 15.82 61.74 -22.39
CA MET A 1 15.38 60.34 -22.27
C MET A 1 15.29 59.76 -23.66
N THR A 2 16.10 58.76 -23.98
CA THR A 2 16.09 58.11 -25.30
C THR A 2 14.91 57.14 -25.39
N ALA A 3 14.39 56.89 -26.59
CA ALA A 3 13.29 55.95 -26.81
C ALA A 3 13.60 54.53 -26.29
N ALA A 4 14.89 54.15 -26.28
CA ALA A 4 15.36 52.90 -25.70
C ALA A 4 15.17 52.85 -24.17
N GLN A 5 15.47 53.94 -23.45
CA GLN A 5 15.28 54.02 -22.00
C GLN A 5 13.81 53.89 -21.60
N LEU A 6 12.90 54.50 -22.36
CA LEU A 6 11.45 54.39 -22.11
C LEU A 6 10.91 52.97 -22.35
N SER A 7 11.48 52.23 -23.31
CA SER A 7 11.12 50.83 -23.56
C SER A 7 11.60 49.92 -22.44
N GLU A 8 12.86 50.11 -22.01
CA GLU A 8 13.44 49.36 -20.88
C GLU A 8 12.69 49.65 -19.57
N ASP A 9 12.34 50.92 -19.31
CA ASP A 9 11.54 51.32 -18.14
C ASP A 9 10.14 50.68 -18.17
N HIS A 10 9.50 50.59 -19.34
CA HIS A 10 8.20 49.95 -19.50
C HIS A 10 8.26 48.44 -19.25
N GLU A 11 9.27 47.76 -19.81
CA GLU A 11 9.51 46.34 -19.54
C GLU A 11 9.80 46.08 -18.06
N HIS A 12 10.56 46.96 -17.42
CA HIS A 12 10.86 46.87 -16.00
C HIS A 12 9.61 47.04 -15.12
N LEU A 13 8.72 47.98 -15.47
CA LEU A 13 7.44 48.18 -14.77
C LEU A 13 6.51 46.97 -14.92
N GLU A 14 6.42 46.37 -16.11
CA GLU A 14 5.63 45.15 -16.33
C GLU A 14 6.20 43.96 -15.55
N GLN A 15 7.54 43.81 -15.47
CA GLN A 15 8.16 42.79 -14.62
C GLN A 15 7.85 42.98 -13.14
N LEU A 16 7.91 44.22 -12.63
CA LEU A 16 7.56 44.54 -11.25
C LEU A 16 6.09 44.26 -10.95
N ARG A 17 5.20 44.61 -11.89
CA ARG A 17 3.76 44.32 -11.77
C ARG A 17 3.52 42.82 -11.67
N LEU A 18 4.09 42.03 -12.59
CA LEU A 18 3.95 40.57 -12.59
C LEU A 18 4.51 39.95 -11.30
N ALA A 19 5.65 40.42 -10.81
CA ALA A 19 6.23 39.97 -9.55
C ALA A 19 5.31 40.28 -8.35
N THR A 20 4.67 41.46 -8.35
CA THR A 20 3.73 41.88 -7.30
C THR A 20 2.46 41.03 -7.32
N GLU A 21 1.91 40.77 -8.52
CA GLU A 21 0.73 39.90 -8.70
C GLU A 21 1.04 38.46 -8.24
N GLN A 22 2.22 37.93 -8.56
CA GLN A 22 2.67 36.62 -8.07
C GLN A 22 2.80 36.59 -6.54
N HIS A 23 3.44 37.60 -5.95
CA HIS A 23 3.58 37.71 -4.49
C HIS A 23 2.23 37.80 -3.79
N ALA A 24 1.27 38.54 -4.35
CA ALA A 24 -0.09 38.61 -3.84
C ALA A 24 -0.79 37.23 -3.91
N GLY A 25 -0.63 36.51 -5.02
CA GLY A 25 -1.16 35.15 -5.18
C GLY A 25 -0.58 34.16 -4.16
N GLU A 26 0.73 34.19 -3.93
CA GLU A 26 1.39 33.35 -2.93
C GLU A 26 0.94 33.68 -1.49
N ALA A 27 0.82 34.97 -1.16
CA ALA A 27 0.32 35.41 0.14
C ALA A 27 -1.10 34.89 0.41
N LEU A 28 -2.02 35.06 -0.55
CA LEU A 28 -3.39 34.55 -0.46
C LEU A 28 -3.43 33.03 -0.32
N PHE A 29 -2.56 32.30 -1.03
CA PHE A 29 -2.44 30.85 -0.90
C PHE A 29 -2.04 30.44 0.53
N HIS A 30 -1.03 31.09 1.11
CA HIS A 30 -0.58 30.80 2.48
C HIS A 30 -1.62 31.15 3.54
N GLU A 31 -2.40 32.22 3.34
CA GLU A 31 -3.53 32.56 4.22
C GLU A 31 -4.65 31.52 4.16
N ALA A 32 -5.06 31.11 2.95
CA ALA A 32 -6.04 30.05 2.77
C ALA A 32 -5.58 28.73 3.40
N LEU A 33 -4.30 28.40 3.28
CA LEU A 33 -3.71 27.22 3.90
C LEU A 33 -3.71 27.31 5.43
N ALA A 34 -3.38 28.48 6.00
CA ALA A 34 -3.45 28.72 7.43
C ALA A 34 -4.88 28.59 7.98
N ALA A 35 -5.87 29.10 7.25
CA ALA A 35 -7.29 28.97 7.60
C ALA A 35 -7.77 27.50 7.56
N ALA A 36 -7.28 26.71 6.60
CA ALA A 36 -7.57 25.28 6.51
C ALA A 36 -6.87 24.42 7.57
N SER A 37 -5.86 24.97 8.25
CA SER A 37 -5.00 24.24 9.20
C SER A 37 -5.77 23.52 10.30
N LEU A 38 -6.79 24.15 10.88
CA LEU A 38 -7.60 23.53 11.94
C LEU A 38 -8.27 22.25 11.45
N ARG A 39 -8.86 22.29 10.24
CA ARG A 39 -9.52 21.12 9.63
C ARG A 39 -8.52 19.99 9.34
N LEU A 40 -7.30 20.34 8.95
CA LEU A 40 -6.22 19.37 8.73
C LEU A 40 -5.77 18.75 10.05
N GLN A 41 -5.57 19.55 11.10
CA GLN A 41 -5.16 19.08 12.42
C GLN A 41 -6.19 18.14 13.04
N THR A 42 -7.48 18.41 12.90
CA THR A 42 -8.54 17.50 13.40
C THR A 42 -8.46 16.12 12.75
N LYS A 43 -8.11 16.05 11.46
CA LYS A 43 -8.07 14.79 10.70
C LYS A 43 -6.73 14.06 10.84
N LEU A 44 -5.63 14.80 10.77
CA LEU A 44 -4.27 14.27 10.63
C LEU A 44 -3.50 14.31 11.93
N GLY A 45 -3.91 15.12 12.91
CA GLY A 45 -3.17 15.32 14.15
C GLY A 45 -2.93 14.02 14.91
N ALA A 46 -3.99 13.26 15.19
CA ALA A 46 -3.87 11.97 15.89
C ALA A 46 -3.12 10.90 15.06
N PRO A 47 -3.42 10.69 13.76
CA PRO A 47 -2.62 9.80 12.92
C PRO A 47 -1.13 10.13 12.92
N VAL A 48 -0.76 11.39 12.69
CA VAL A 48 0.65 11.81 12.61
C VAL A 48 1.38 11.57 13.92
N LYS A 49 0.70 11.73 15.07
CA LYS A 49 1.27 11.41 16.39
C LYS A 49 1.52 9.91 16.60
N ALA A 50 0.71 9.04 15.98
CA ALA A 50 0.81 7.58 16.14
C ALA A 50 1.74 6.91 15.11
N LEU A 51 2.14 7.59 14.04
CA LEU A 51 2.99 7.03 12.98
C LEU A 51 4.42 6.78 13.48
N VAL A 52 4.94 5.58 13.22
CA VAL A 52 6.35 5.24 13.47
C VAL A 52 7.14 5.45 12.18
N VAL A 53 7.75 6.63 12.06
CA VAL A 53 8.60 7.01 10.93
C VAL A 53 9.93 6.27 11.01
N ASP A 54 10.42 5.79 9.87
CA ASP A 54 11.76 5.21 9.76
C ASP A 54 12.80 6.33 9.55
N GLU A 55 13.67 6.54 10.53
CA GLU A 55 14.72 7.58 10.50
C GLU A 55 15.76 7.32 9.39
N ALA A 56 16.13 6.07 9.16
CA ALA A 56 17.25 5.73 8.29
C ALA A 56 16.94 5.99 6.81
N THR A 57 15.66 5.89 6.43
CA THR A 57 15.21 5.94 5.04
C THR A 57 14.36 7.17 4.72
N THR A 58 14.02 7.97 5.73
CA THR A 58 13.27 9.22 5.57
C THR A 58 14.23 10.39 5.39
N ARG A 59 13.82 11.40 4.60
CA ARG A 59 14.56 12.66 4.47
C ARG A 59 14.79 13.31 5.85
N ALA A 60 16.05 13.61 6.18
CA ALA A 60 16.45 13.97 7.55
C ALA A 60 15.77 15.24 8.11
N ASP A 61 15.58 16.27 7.28
CA ASP A 61 14.86 17.49 7.62
C ASP A 61 13.37 17.23 7.96
N LEU A 62 12.72 16.38 7.18
CA LEU A 62 11.32 16.00 7.38
C LEU A 62 11.17 15.11 8.61
N TRP A 63 12.07 14.15 8.82
CA TRP A 63 12.09 13.33 10.02
C TRP A 63 12.21 14.21 11.27
N ARG A 64 13.17 15.16 11.30
CA ARG A 64 13.33 16.10 12.43
C ARG A 64 12.05 16.86 12.73
N ALA A 65 11.36 17.36 11.71
CA ALA A 65 10.14 18.13 11.88
C ALA A 65 8.95 17.28 12.36
N VAL A 66 8.76 16.08 11.80
CA VAL A 66 7.71 15.15 12.24
C VAL A 66 7.98 14.66 13.65
N HIS A 67 9.23 14.30 13.96
CA HIS A 67 9.64 13.85 15.28
C HIS A 67 9.45 14.96 16.32
N TYR A 68 9.84 16.21 16.02
CA TYR A 68 9.56 17.36 16.89
C TYR A 68 8.05 17.55 17.12
N TYR A 69 7.25 17.46 16.06
CA TYR A 69 5.79 17.54 16.16
C TYR A 69 5.21 16.44 17.06
N GLN A 70 5.73 15.22 16.97
CA GLN A 70 5.31 14.07 17.79
C GLN A 70 5.70 14.26 19.27
N GLN A 71 6.95 14.65 19.55
CA GLN A 71 7.46 14.84 20.90
C GLN A 71 6.71 15.92 21.69
N HIS A 72 6.29 16.99 21.02
CA HIS A 72 5.57 18.10 21.64
C HIS A 72 4.05 17.97 21.54
N ASP A 73 3.52 16.79 21.22
CA ASP A 73 2.08 16.54 21.05
C ASP A 73 1.40 17.54 20.08
N GLY A 74 2.13 17.96 19.05
CA GLY A 74 1.69 18.94 18.06
C GLY A 74 1.68 20.39 18.55
N HIS A 75 2.17 20.69 19.75
CA HIS A 75 2.45 22.07 20.18
C HIS A 75 3.79 22.52 19.61
N LEU A 76 3.82 23.71 18.99
CA LEU A 76 5.01 24.22 18.32
C LEU A 76 5.56 25.41 19.10
N GLY A 77 6.83 25.32 19.49
CA GLY A 77 7.57 26.40 20.16
C GLY A 77 8.45 27.19 19.20
N ALA A 78 9.28 28.07 19.76
CA ALA A 78 10.22 28.91 19.00
C ALA A 78 11.38 28.11 18.35
N GLN A 79 11.70 26.91 18.87
CA GLN A 79 12.79 26.06 18.37
C GLN A 79 12.33 25.05 17.31
N VAL A 80 11.27 25.37 16.56
CA VAL A 80 10.74 24.49 15.53
C VAL A 80 11.75 24.29 14.38
N PRO A 81 11.94 23.06 13.87
CA PRO A 81 12.77 22.82 12.69
C PRO A 81 12.17 23.49 11.45
N LEU A 82 12.90 24.44 10.86
CA LEU A 82 12.47 25.15 9.63
C LEU A 82 13.10 24.57 8.36
N ASP A 83 14.02 23.61 8.48
CA ASP A 83 14.80 23.08 7.37
C ASP A 83 13.96 22.46 6.27
N LEU A 84 12.80 21.90 6.63
CA LEU A 84 11.86 21.29 5.69
C LEU A 84 11.26 22.30 4.70
N LEU A 85 11.22 23.58 5.06
CA LEU A 85 10.57 24.66 4.31
C LEU A 85 11.55 25.35 3.38
N SER A 86 11.07 25.75 2.20
CA SER A 86 11.81 26.64 1.31
C SER A 86 12.01 28.02 1.95
N LEU A 87 12.98 28.81 1.46
CA LEU A 87 13.21 30.17 1.94
C LEU A 87 11.95 31.05 1.83
N THR A 88 11.19 30.90 0.73
CA THR A 88 9.92 31.59 0.52
C THR A 88 8.89 31.21 1.59
N GLN A 89 8.71 29.91 1.84
CA GLN A 89 7.79 29.42 2.87
C GLN A 89 8.19 29.87 4.29
N ARG A 90 9.49 29.92 4.58
CA ARG A 90 10.00 30.42 5.88
C ARG A 90 9.62 31.88 6.10
N ALA A 91 9.69 32.71 5.06
CA ALA A 91 9.28 34.12 5.13
C ALA A 91 7.78 34.30 5.43
N TYR A 92 6.92 33.37 4.99
CA TYR A 92 5.48 33.42 5.31
C TYR A 92 5.13 32.83 6.67
N VAL A 93 5.94 31.88 7.16
CA VAL A 93 5.72 31.18 8.44
C VAL A 93 6.21 32.00 9.63
N LEU A 94 7.24 32.82 9.45
CA LEU A 94 7.72 33.77 10.45
C LEU A 94 7.05 35.13 10.21
N ASP A 95 6.56 35.77 11.25
CA ASP A 95 6.10 37.16 11.14
C ASP A 95 7.29 38.15 11.04
N ALA A 96 6.99 39.43 10.82
CA ALA A 96 8.01 40.48 10.73
C ALA A 96 8.86 40.63 12.03
N GLN A 97 8.39 40.08 13.15
CA GLN A 97 9.05 40.05 14.45
C GLN A 97 9.74 38.70 14.73
N GLY A 98 9.77 37.79 13.75
CA GLY A 98 10.36 36.45 13.86
C GLY A 98 9.54 35.44 14.66
N ARG A 99 8.29 35.73 15.01
CA ARG A 99 7.41 34.78 15.69
C ARG A 99 6.82 33.79 14.71
N LEU A 100 6.81 32.52 15.13
CA LEU A 100 6.26 31.43 14.37
C LEU A 100 4.73 31.54 14.28
N ARG A 101 4.18 31.39 13.07
CA ARG A 101 2.74 31.17 12.82
C ARG A 101 2.44 29.66 12.86
N PRO A 102 1.99 29.10 14.00
CA PRO A 102 1.97 27.65 14.19
C PRO A 102 0.97 26.96 13.25
N SER A 103 -0.17 27.60 12.98
CA SER A 103 -1.20 27.08 12.08
C SER A 103 -0.68 26.87 10.67
N LEU A 104 0.07 27.84 10.13
CA LEU A 104 0.62 27.74 8.78
C LEU A 104 1.72 26.68 8.71
N TYR A 105 2.62 26.64 9.71
CA TYR A 105 3.67 25.63 9.78
C TYR A 105 3.07 24.22 9.78
N LYS A 106 2.05 23.94 10.60
CA LYS A 106 1.40 22.62 10.65
C LYS A 106 0.79 22.23 9.31
N ALA A 107 0.13 23.17 8.64
CA ALA A 107 -0.49 22.91 7.35
C ALA A 107 0.57 22.62 6.27
N LEU A 108 1.70 23.34 6.28
CA LEU A 108 2.84 23.07 5.41
C LEU A 108 3.51 21.74 5.74
N LEU A 109 3.68 21.40 7.02
CA LEU A 109 4.19 20.09 7.44
C LEU A 109 3.33 18.96 6.85
N PHE A 110 2.01 19.02 6.99
CA PHE A 110 1.13 18.00 6.41
C PHE A 110 1.16 17.95 4.88
N LYS A 111 1.31 19.11 4.23
CA LYS A 111 1.48 19.19 2.77
C LYS A 111 2.78 18.50 2.35
N GLU A 112 3.90 18.81 3.00
CA GLU A 112 5.21 18.21 2.72
C GLU A 112 5.27 16.72 3.07
N MET A 113 4.58 16.29 4.12
CA MET A 113 4.40 14.85 4.39
C MET A 113 3.67 14.16 3.23
N THR A 114 2.63 14.79 2.68
CA THR A 114 1.87 14.21 1.57
C THR A 114 2.71 14.09 0.30
N THR A 115 3.52 15.11 -0.02
CA THR A 115 4.44 15.05 -1.17
C THR A 115 5.52 14.01 -0.95
N ALA A 116 6.10 13.93 0.25
CA ALA A 116 7.14 12.97 0.61
C ALA A 116 6.65 11.52 0.62
N ILE A 117 5.41 11.25 1.05
CA ILE A 117 4.80 9.92 0.96
C ILE A 117 4.65 9.50 -0.51
N LYS A 118 4.21 10.43 -1.38
CA LYS A 118 4.04 10.16 -2.80
C LYS A 118 5.37 9.93 -3.53
N SER A 119 6.44 10.62 -3.10
CA SER A 119 7.77 10.48 -3.69
C SER A 119 8.62 9.37 -3.06
N GLY A 120 8.15 8.73 -1.98
CA GLY A 120 8.91 7.71 -1.24
C GLY A 120 10.02 8.28 -0.33
N GLN A 121 9.97 9.58 -0.03
CA GLN A 121 10.92 10.28 0.86
C GLN A 121 10.50 10.29 2.34
N LEU A 122 9.27 9.85 2.63
CA LEU A 122 8.77 9.61 4.00
C LEU A 122 8.32 8.16 4.11
N ASN A 123 9.06 7.39 4.91
CA ASN A 123 8.87 5.95 5.04
C ASN A 123 8.50 5.59 6.48
N PHE A 124 7.75 4.50 6.64
CA PHE A 124 7.26 4.04 7.94
C PHE A 124 7.66 2.60 8.21
N THR A 125 7.97 2.29 9.47
CA THR A 125 8.41 0.95 9.87
C THR A 125 7.26 -0.05 9.90
N CYS A 126 6.06 0.40 10.31
CA CYS A 126 4.90 -0.46 10.57
C CYS A 126 3.91 -0.60 9.38
N CYS A 127 4.13 0.12 8.28
CA CYS A 127 3.19 0.16 7.16
C CYS A 127 3.81 -0.50 5.92
N TYR A 128 3.33 -1.68 5.54
CA TYR A 128 3.85 -2.41 4.36
C TYR A 128 3.82 -1.54 3.10
N GLN A 129 2.68 -0.88 2.80
CA GLN A 129 2.56 -0.07 1.58
C GLN A 129 3.54 1.11 1.49
N TYR A 130 4.01 1.62 2.64
CA TYR A 130 4.84 2.83 2.74
C TYR A 130 6.16 2.55 3.46
N ARG A 131 6.60 1.29 3.41
CA ARG A 131 7.91 0.89 3.92
C ARG A 131 8.96 1.17 2.84
N ALA A 132 10.14 1.60 3.26
CA ALA A 132 11.23 1.86 2.33
C ALA A 132 11.62 0.58 1.58
N PHE A 133 12.10 0.76 0.34
CA PHE A 133 12.44 -0.34 -0.55
C PHE A 133 13.54 -1.24 0.04
N GLU A 134 14.50 -0.63 0.73
CA GLU A 134 15.68 -1.25 1.33
C GLU A 134 15.30 -2.33 2.34
N HIS A 135 14.17 -2.17 3.03
CA HIS A 135 13.70 -3.15 4.01
C HIS A 135 13.10 -4.41 3.39
N TYR A 136 12.78 -4.38 2.09
CA TYR A 136 12.36 -5.57 1.34
C TYR A 136 13.56 -6.36 0.81
N LEU A 137 14.75 -5.77 0.86
CA LEU A 137 15.97 -6.41 0.41
C LEU A 137 16.62 -7.19 1.54
N LEU A 138 17.45 -8.15 1.15
CA LEU A 138 18.38 -8.76 2.09
C LEU A 138 19.36 -7.69 2.59
N PRO A 139 19.56 -7.54 3.91
CA PRO A 139 20.53 -6.61 4.45
C PRO A 139 21.90 -6.81 3.81
N ALA A 140 22.56 -5.73 3.41
CA ALA A 140 23.84 -5.80 2.69
C ALA A 140 24.91 -6.61 3.47
N ALA A 141 24.93 -6.48 4.80
CA ALA A 141 25.81 -7.25 5.67
C ALA A 141 25.50 -8.76 5.66
N GLN A 142 24.22 -9.14 5.58
CA GLN A 142 23.82 -10.54 5.47
C GLN A 142 24.20 -11.08 4.09
N TRP A 143 23.90 -10.32 3.02
CA TRP A 143 24.27 -10.69 1.66
C TRP A 143 25.78 -10.91 1.52
N ALA A 144 26.61 -10.00 2.02
CA ALA A 144 28.06 -10.12 1.95
C ALA A 144 28.60 -11.38 2.65
N ARG A 145 27.96 -11.83 3.74
CA ARG A 145 28.39 -13.01 4.50
C ARG A 145 27.86 -14.33 3.94
N GLN A 146 26.64 -14.34 3.41
CA GLN A 146 25.89 -15.56 3.08
C GLN A 146 25.53 -15.68 1.61
N ARG A 147 26.12 -14.86 0.74
CA ARG A 147 25.83 -14.78 -0.70
C ARG A 147 25.69 -16.15 -1.34
N GLU A 148 26.67 -17.03 -1.17
CA GLU A 148 26.71 -18.33 -1.84
C GLU A 148 25.57 -19.25 -1.39
N ALA A 149 25.35 -19.34 -0.07
CA ALA A 149 24.25 -20.13 0.47
C ALA A 149 22.87 -19.60 0.02
N LEU A 150 22.71 -18.28 -0.05
CA LEU A 150 21.47 -17.65 -0.52
C LEU A 150 21.22 -17.91 -2.02
N LEU A 151 22.27 -17.88 -2.85
CA LEU A 151 22.16 -18.22 -4.27
C LEU A 151 21.82 -19.70 -4.48
N GLU A 152 22.41 -20.60 -3.69
CA GLU A 152 22.09 -22.03 -3.76
C GLU A 152 20.65 -22.32 -3.32
N GLN A 153 20.19 -21.73 -2.21
CA GLN A 153 18.81 -21.86 -1.74
C GLN A 153 17.79 -21.32 -2.74
N ALA A 154 18.13 -20.24 -3.46
CA ALA A 154 17.28 -19.67 -4.50
C ALA A 154 17.33 -20.44 -5.83
N GLY A 155 18.23 -21.42 -5.99
CA GLY A 155 18.45 -22.11 -7.26
C GLY A 155 19.10 -21.23 -8.33
N LEU A 156 19.81 -20.18 -7.93
CA LEU A 156 20.45 -19.18 -8.80
C LEU A 156 21.96 -19.36 -8.91
N SER A 157 22.48 -20.56 -8.63
CA SER A 157 23.91 -20.86 -8.66
C SER A 157 24.56 -20.62 -10.03
N ALA A 158 23.83 -20.85 -11.12
CA ALA A 158 24.30 -20.55 -12.49
C ALA A 158 24.48 -19.04 -12.76
N TRP A 159 23.94 -18.18 -11.89
CA TRP A 159 23.94 -16.72 -12.04
C TRP A 159 24.92 -16.04 -11.07
N ARG A 160 25.83 -16.82 -10.47
CA ARG A 160 26.81 -16.33 -9.50
C ARG A 160 27.70 -15.22 -10.05
N ASP A 161 28.19 -15.34 -11.27
CA ASP A 161 29.07 -14.32 -11.86
C ASP A 161 28.27 -13.39 -12.78
N PHE A 162 27.91 -12.24 -12.25
CA PHE A 162 27.14 -11.23 -12.97
C PHE A 162 27.82 -10.80 -14.28
N ALA A 163 29.15 -10.68 -14.32
CA ALA A 163 29.86 -10.22 -15.52
C ALA A 163 29.69 -11.23 -16.67
N THR A 164 29.84 -12.53 -16.38
CA THR A 164 29.63 -13.60 -17.38
C THR A 164 28.18 -13.69 -17.83
N VAL A 165 27.22 -13.59 -16.91
CA VAL A 165 25.78 -13.63 -17.23
C VAL A 165 25.42 -12.44 -18.10
N GLN A 166 25.86 -11.24 -17.73
CA GLN A 166 25.63 -10.02 -18.50
C GLN A 166 26.20 -10.15 -19.92
N ALA A 167 27.45 -10.58 -20.06
CA ALA A 167 28.07 -10.77 -21.37
C ALA A 167 27.31 -11.79 -22.24
N THR A 168 26.88 -12.89 -21.63
CA THR A 168 26.11 -13.94 -22.30
C THR A 168 24.75 -13.41 -22.77
N LEU A 169 24.01 -12.73 -21.90
CA LEU A 169 22.70 -12.15 -22.23
C LEU A 169 22.84 -11.04 -23.28
N GLN A 170 23.89 -10.22 -23.20
CA GLN A 170 24.18 -9.19 -24.19
C GLN A 170 24.48 -9.78 -25.56
N ALA A 171 25.31 -10.83 -25.62
CA ALA A 171 25.60 -11.53 -26.88
C ALA A 171 24.33 -12.15 -27.47
N GLN A 172 23.53 -12.86 -26.66
CA GLN A 172 22.26 -13.44 -27.10
C GLN A 172 21.31 -12.36 -27.63
N LEU A 173 21.17 -11.26 -26.90
CA LEU A 173 20.32 -10.14 -27.29
C LEU A 173 20.80 -9.51 -28.61
N GLN A 174 22.12 -9.29 -28.76
CA GLN A 174 22.70 -8.76 -29.98
C GLN A 174 22.48 -9.69 -31.19
N THR A 175 22.68 -11.00 -31.01
CA THR A 175 22.39 -12.00 -32.05
C THR A 175 20.91 -11.99 -32.44
N GLN A 176 20.00 -11.91 -31.47
CA GLN A 176 18.57 -11.85 -31.74
C GLN A 176 18.16 -10.55 -32.45
N PHE A 177 18.74 -9.41 -32.06
CA PHE A 177 18.53 -8.14 -32.77
C PHE A 177 19.06 -8.21 -34.20
N ALA A 178 20.25 -8.75 -34.42
CA ALA A 178 20.83 -8.91 -35.75
C ALA A 178 19.96 -9.82 -36.63
N ALA A 179 19.53 -10.97 -36.09
CA ALA A 179 18.63 -11.90 -36.78
C ALA A 179 17.28 -11.23 -37.12
N THR A 180 16.66 -10.56 -36.14
CA THR A 180 15.39 -9.84 -36.33
C THR A 180 15.52 -8.77 -37.39
N ASN A 181 16.57 -7.96 -37.35
CA ASN A 181 16.83 -6.91 -38.34
C ASN A 181 17.07 -7.49 -39.74
N ALA A 182 17.80 -8.60 -39.86
CA ALA A 182 18.01 -9.31 -41.12
C ALA A 182 16.69 -9.86 -41.69
N HIS A 183 15.83 -10.44 -40.83
CA HIS A 183 14.50 -10.91 -41.23
C HIS A 183 13.59 -9.77 -41.69
N LEU A 184 13.67 -8.60 -41.04
CA LEU A 184 12.95 -7.40 -41.45
C LEU A 184 13.44 -6.83 -42.79
N SER A 185 14.76 -6.85 -43.05
CA SER A 185 15.32 -6.38 -44.33
C SER A 185 15.03 -7.33 -45.49
N GLY A 186 15.04 -8.64 -45.24
CA GLY A 186 14.78 -9.67 -46.25
C GLY A 186 13.29 -9.93 -46.53
N ALA A 187 12.39 -9.14 -45.94
CA ALA A 187 10.93 -9.30 -46.04
C ALA A 187 10.38 -10.69 -45.63
N TYR A 188 11.13 -11.44 -44.80
CA TYR A 188 10.73 -12.76 -44.33
C TYR A 188 9.52 -12.72 -43.37
N ASN A 189 9.22 -11.56 -42.77
CA ASN A 189 8.08 -11.37 -41.90
C ASN A 189 6.94 -10.62 -42.61
N PRO A 190 5.83 -11.30 -42.98
CA PRO A 190 4.71 -10.68 -43.70
C PRO A 190 3.92 -9.66 -42.86
N HIS A 191 4.15 -9.62 -41.54
CA HIS A 191 3.44 -8.75 -40.60
C HIS A 191 4.24 -7.53 -40.16
N ALA A 192 5.48 -7.36 -40.64
CA ALA A 192 6.31 -6.23 -40.27
C ALA A 192 6.75 -5.48 -41.52
N HIS A 193 6.32 -4.22 -41.65
CA HIS A 193 6.61 -3.39 -42.82
C HIS A 193 7.43 -2.18 -42.42
N ARG A 194 8.40 -1.81 -43.27
CA ARG A 194 9.13 -0.56 -43.13
C ARG A 194 8.43 0.53 -43.94
N THR A 195 8.01 1.60 -43.28
CA THR A 195 7.43 2.76 -43.97
C THR A 195 8.53 3.55 -44.71
N PRO A 196 8.16 4.31 -45.77
CA PRO A 196 9.12 5.17 -46.48
C PRO A 196 9.80 6.21 -45.59
N ALA A 197 9.13 6.66 -44.52
CA ALA A 197 9.66 7.57 -43.51
C ALA A 197 10.63 6.90 -42.51
N GLY A 198 11.00 5.63 -42.72
CA GLY A 198 11.97 4.90 -41.91
C GLY A 198 11.43 4.24 -40.63
N ARG A 199 10.14 4.39 -40.31
CA ARG A 199 9.51 3.75 -39.14
C ARG A 199 9.02 2.34 -39.45
N TYR A 200 9.06 1.43 -38.48
CA TYR A 200 8.47 0.09 -38.62
C TYR A 200 7.00 0.10 -38.21
N ARG A 201 6.15 -0.54 -38.99
CA ARG A 201 4.74 -0.78 -38.70
C ARG A 201 4.49 -2.27 -38.59
N LEU A 202 3.94 -2.70 -37.45
CA LEU A 202 3.51 -4.07 -37.22
C LEU A 202 2.03 -4.20 -37.58
N THR A 203 1.71 -5.15 -38.45
CA THR A 203 0.36 -5.54 -38.84
C THR A 203 0.01 -6.81 -38.09
N THR A 204 -0.64 -6.68 -36.93
CA THR A 204 -1.12 -7.85 -36.18
C THR A 204 -2.20 -8.55 -37.00
N PRO A 205 -2.04 -9.85 -37.33
CA PRO A 205 -3.07 -10.58 -38.06
C PRO A 205 -4.38 -10.61 -37.25
N ARG A 206 -5.51 -10.61 -37.96
CA ARG A 206 -6.82 -10.75 -37.33
C ARG A 206 -6.86 -12.07 -36.58
N LEU A 207 -7.22 -12.01 -35.30
CA LEU A 207 -7.44 -13.18 -34.48
C LEU A 207 -8.43 -14.13 -35.19
N PRO A 208 -8.10 -15.43 -35.35
CA PRO A 208 -9.05 -16.39 -35.92
C PRO A 208 -10.37 -16.35 -35.15
N ALA A 209 -11.50 -16.41 -35.86
CA ALA A 209 -12.82 -16.40 -35.23
C ALA A 209 -13.02 -17.58 -34.27
N GLU A 210 -12.33 -18.69 -34.53
CA GLU A 210 -12.25 -19.86 -33.67
C GLU A 210 -10.89 -19.93 -33.00
N GLN A 211 -10.79 -19.33 -31.82
CA GLN A 211 -9.77 -19.74 -30.87
C GLN A 211 -10.22 -21.05 -30.23
N PRO A 212 -9.33 -22.05 -30.02
CA PRO A 212 -9.62 -23.14 -29.12
C PRO A 212 -9.91 -22.51 -27.75
N ARG A 213 -11.21 -22.40 -27.42
CA ARG A 213 -11.63 -21.99 -26.09
C ARG A 213 -11.11 -23.09 -25.18
N LEU A 214 -10.10 -22.76 -24.37
CA LEU A 214 -9.67 -23.63 -23.30
C LEU A 214 -10.95 -24.09 -22.58
N PRO A 215 -11.17 -25.41 -22.43
CA PRO A 215 -12.48 -25.91 -22.07
C PRO A 215 -13.00 -25.19 -20.83
N ALA A 216 -14.21 -24.60 -20.91
CA ALA A 216 -14.74 -23.75 -19.86
C ALA A 216 -14.88 -24.48 -18.50
N HIS A 217 -14.84 -25.82 -18.50
CA HIS A 217 -14.81 -26.65 -17.30
C HIS A 217 -13.46 -26.69 -16.59
N LEU A 218 -12.35 -26.35 -17.27
CA LEU A 218 -11.02 -26.22 -16.66
C LEU A 218 -10.86 -24.91 -15.88
N PHE A 219 -11.78 -23.95 -16.07
CA PHE A 219 -11.79 -22.69 -15.33
C PHE A 219 -12.94 -22.66 -14.32
N PRO A 220 -12.74 -22.00 -13.18
CA PRO A 220 -13.83 -21.73 -12.26
C PRO A 220 -14.91 -20.91 -12.98
N ARG A 221 -16.17 -21.34 -12.87
CA ARG A 221 -17.34 -20.66 -13.47
C ARG A 221 -17.56 -19.24 -12.91
N HIS A 222 -16.94 -18.93 -11.78
CA HIS A 222 -17.01 -17.65 -11.10
C HIS A 222 -15.63 -16.98 -11.14
N ARG A 223 -15.57 -15.73 -11.61
CA ARG A 223 -14.32 -14.92 -11.62
C ARG A 223 -13.76 -14.63 -10.22
N VAL A 224 -14.56 -14.85 -9.19
CA VAL A 224 -14.19 -14.65 -7.79
C VAL A 224 -14.44 -15.96 -7.05
N VAL A 225 -13.36 -16.62 -6.65
CA VAL A 225 -13.42 -17.78 -5.75
C VAL A 225 -13.39 -17.24 -4.32
N PRO A 226 -14.43 -17.46 -3.50
CA PRO A 226 -14.44 -16.96 -2.14
C PRO A 226 -13.34 -17.69 -1.32
N LEU A 227 -12.59 -16.94 -0.51
CA LEU A 227 -11.46 -17.48 0.26
C LEU A 227 -11.83 -18.73 1.08
N ARG A 228 -13.06 -18.80 1.59
CA ARG A 228 -13.59 -19.97 2.30
C ARG A 228 -13.54 -21.27 1.47
N GLU A 229 -13.77 -21.19 0.16
CA GLU A 229 -13.81 -22.34 -0.75
C GLU A 229 -12.40 -22.84 -1.04
N VAL A 230 -11.45 -21.91 -1.20
CA VAL A 230 -10.02 -22.22 -1.27
C VAL A 230 -9.58 -22.93 0.01
N LEU A 231 -9.86 -22.33 1.17
CA LEU A 231 -9.46 -22.89 2.47
C LEU A 231 -10.12 -24.24 2.75
N THR A 232 -11.39 -24.43 2.39
CA THR A 232 -12.07 -25.73 2.56
C THR A 232 -11.56 -26.79 1.59
N SER A 233 -11.20 -26.44 0.36
CA SER A 233 -10.59 -27.36 -0.60
C SER A 233 -9.20 -27.80 -0.15
N VAL A 234 -8.38 -26.85 0.31
CA VAL A 234 -7.06 -27.15 0.90
C VAL A 234 -7.21 -27.98 2.17
N ALA A 235 -8.17 -27.67 3.05
CA ALA A 235 -8.45 -28.47 4.25
C ALA A 235 -8.89 -29.90 3.90
N ARG A 236 -9.67 -30.10 2.84
CA ARG A 236 -10.05 -31.46 2.39
C ARG A 236 -8.85 -32.26 1.90
N LEU A 237 -7.93 -31.63 1.16
CA LEU A 237 -6.78 -32.31 0.55
C LEU A 237 -5.64 -32.56 1.54
N THR A 238 -5.38 -31.59 2.41
CA THR A 238 -4.21 -31.60 3.30
C THR A 238 -4.55 -31.89 4.75
N GLN A 239 -5.84 -31.85 5.12
CA GLN A 239 -6.33 -31.99 6.50
C GLN A 239 -5.66 -31.02 7.49
N PHE A 240 -5.15 -29.88 7.01
CA PHE A 240 -4.41 -28.93 7.84
C PHE A 240 -5.24 -28.35 9.00
N ASP A 241 -6.58 -28.38 8.90
CA ASP A 241 -7.49 -27.96 9.96
C ASP A 241 -7.42 -28.85 11.22
N THR A 242 -6.85 -30.05 11.10
CA THR A 242 -6.63 -30.97 12.24
C THR A 242 -5.44 -30.56 13.11
N ALA A 243 -4.48 -29.81 12.57
CA ALA A 243 -3.34 -29.29 13.34
C ALA A 243 -3.75 -28.15 14.28
N PHE A 244 -4.90 -27.52 14.04
CA PHE A 244 -5.44 -26.44 14.88
C PHE A 244 -6.37 -27.00 15.96
N GLY A 245 -5.83 -27.24 17.15
CA GLY A 245 -6.63 -27.51 18.35
C GLY A 245 -7.24 -26.22 18.92
N SER A 246 -8.52 -26.26 19.32
CA SER A 246 -9.09 -25.18 20.13
C SER A 246 -8.51 -25.25 21.55
N LEU A 247 -8.03 -24.13 22.09
CA LEU A 247 -7.82 -24.01 23.54
C LEU A 247 -9.16 -24.24 24.24
N PRO A 248 -9.31 -25.29 25.07
CA PRO A 248 -10.59 -25.56 25.71
C PRO A 248 -10.89 -24.44 26.71
N SER A 249 -11.96 -23.66 26.46
CA SER A 249 -12.53 -22.84 27.51
C SER A 249 -13.25 -23.78 28.49
N LYS A 250 -13.17 -23.47 29.79
CA LYS A 250 -13.67 -24.34 30.89
C LYS A 250 -15.14 -24.76 30.80
N HIS A 251 -15.91 -24.21 29.84
CA HIS A 251 -17.34 -24.45 29.64
C HIS A 251 -17.71 -24.72 28.17
N ALA A 252 -16.74 -25.06 27.31
CA ALA A 252 -17.03 -25.34 25.90
C ALA A 252 -17.78 -26.68 25.75
N ARG A 253 -18.96 -26.65 25.10
CA ARG A 253 -19.62 -27.88 24.63
C ARG A 253 -18.78 -28.49 23.51
N CYS A 254 -18.65 -29.83 23.50
CA CYS A 254 -17.93 -30.56 22.45
C CYS A 254 -18.45 -30.15 21.06
N ARG A 255 -17.53 -29.99 20.11
CA ARG A 255 -17.87 -29.74 18.70
C ARG A 255 -18.71 -30.92 18.21
N PRO A 256 -19.84 -30.71 17.53
CA PRO A 256 -20.56 -31.83 16.91
C PRO A 256 -19.64 -32.49 15.88
N CYS A 257 -19.51 -33.82 15.97
CA CYS A 257 -18.73 -34.61 15.03
C CYS A 257 -19.30 -34.47 13.60
N ARG A 258 -18.44 -34.62 12.58
CA ARG A 258 -18.78 -34.36 11.17
C ARG A 258 -20.00 -35.15 10.65
N SER A 259 -20.39 -36.26 11.29
CA SER A 259 -21.58 -37.04 10.94
C SER A 259 -22.91 -36.37 11.33
N CYS A 260 -22.92 -35.40 12.27
CA CYS A 260 -24.13 -34.76 12.75
C CYS A 260 -24.70 -33.67 11.80
N TRP A 261 -23.99 -33.30 10.73
CA TRP A 261 -24.40 -32.23 9.80
C TRP A 261 -25.36 -32.67 8.68
N ARG A 262 -25.83 -33.93 8.69
CA ARG A 262 -26.67 -34.48 7.61
C ARG A 262 -28.20 -34.55 7.78
N PRO A 263 -28.89 -34.20 8.89
CA PRO A 263 -30.37 -34.24 8.89
C PRO A 263 -31.11 -32.88 8.92
N TRP A 264 -30.45 -31.72 8.83
CA TRP A 264 -31.16 -30.43 8.90
C TRP A 264 -31.70 -29.92 7.55
N TRP A 265 -31.36 -30.56 6.43
CA TRP A 265 -31.88 -30.18 5.11
C TRP A 265 -33.25 -30.79 4.77
N ASP A 266 -33.65 -31.89 5.41
CA ASP A 266 -34.92 -32.56 5.09
C ASP A 266 -36.15 -31.99 5.83
N TRP A 267 -35.95 -31.13 6.85
CA TRP A 267 -37.05 -30.47 7.58
C TRP A 267 -37.42 -29.07 7.06
N ALA A 268 -36.56 -28.44 6.25
CA ALA A 268 -36.84 -27.11 5.68
C ALA A 268 -37.71 -27.18 4.41
N ALA A 269 -37.87 -28.36 3.78
CA ALA A 269 -38.64 -28.53 2.56
C ALA A 269 -40.15 -28.75 2.78
N THR A 270 -40.59 -29.03 4.01
CA THR A 270 -41.99 -29.40 4.33
C THR A 270 -42.78 -28.33 5.08
N TRP A 271 -42.17 -27.20 5.46
CA TRP A 271 -42.83 -26.14 6.24
C TRP A 271 -43.12 -24.83 5.47
N ALA A 272 -42.83 -24.77 4.17
CA ALA A 272 -43.02 -23.55 3.35
C ALA A 272 -44.41 -23.42 2.68
N CYS A 273 -45.41 -24.25 3.02
CA CYS A 273 -46.73 -24.24 2.36
C CYS A 273 -47.95 -24.00 3.27
N ALA A 274 -47.81 -23.57 4.52
CA ALA A 274 -48.98 -23.27 5.36
C ALA A 274 -48.85 -21.95 6.15
N ALA A 275 -49.75 -21.02 5.82
CA ALA A 275 -50.26 -19.90 6.63
C ALA A 275 -49.37 -18.65 6.89
N TRP A 276 -49.73 -17.58 6.17
CA TRP A 276 -49.72 -16.15 6.61
C TRP A 276 -50.54 -15.95 7.92
N PRO A 277 -50.57 -14.77 8.60
CA PRO A 277 -49.83 -13.52 8.43
C PRO A 277 -49.35 -12.80 9.73
N ARG A 278 -48.58 -11.71 9.51
CA ARG A 278 -48.43 -10.47 10.30
C ARG A 278 -48.99 -10.41 11.74
N SER A 279 -48.09 -10.32 12.72
CA SER A 279 -48.14 -9.32 13.82
C SER A 279 -46.85 -9.39 14.66
N ARG A 280 -46.26 -8.24 14.98
CA ARG A 280 -45.15 -8.13 15.94
C ARG A 280 -45.73 -8.16 17.35
N PRO A 281 -45.02 -8.77 18.32
CA PRO A 281 -44.98 -8.17 19.65
C PRO A 281 -43.56 -7.99 20.17
N ARG A 282 -43.42 -6.83 20.80
CA ARG A 282 -42.32 -6.33 21.63
C ARG A 282 -42.33 -7.12 22.94
N TRP A 283 -41.19 -7.63 23.41
CA TRP A 283 -41.08 -8.15 24.78
C TRP A 283 -39.86 -7.58 25.51
N THR A 284 -40.19 -7.10 26.69
CA THR A 284 -39.42 -6.42 27.72
C THR A 284 -38.54 -7.39 28.51
N ARG A 285 -37.43 -6.88 29.04
CA ARG A 285 -36.58 -7.58 30.02
C ARG A 285 -37.26 -7.65 31.39
N ARG A 286 -37.23 -8.80 32.04
CA ARG A 286 -37.19 -8.98 33.51
C ARG A 286 -36.49 -10.30 33.90
N PRO A 287 -35.99 -10.42 35.15
CA PRO A 287 -34.67 -10.96 35.45
C PRO A 287 -34.66 -12.29 36.25
N CYS A 288 -33.42 -12.69 36.60
CA CYS A 288 -32.97 -13.91 37.27
C CYS A 288 -33.73 -14.35 38.53
N SER A 289 -33.93 -15.66 38.63
CA SER A 289 -33.88 -16.49 39.86
C SER A 289 -33.31 -17.86 39.41
N ALA A 290 -32.21 -18.43 39.89
CA ALA A 290 -31.68 -18.74 41.23
C ALA A 290 -31.67 -20.29 41.42
N TRP A 291 -30.48 -20.81 41.78
CA TRP A 291 -30.13 -22.14 42.36
C TRP A 291 -30.00 -23.37 41.43
N PRO A 292 -29.21 -24.42 41.79
CA PRO A 292 -28.02 -24.48 42.67
C PRO A 292 -26.81 -25.27 42.06
N ALA A 293 -25.63 -25.13 42.68
CA ALA A 293 -24.53 -26.11 42.63
C ALA A 293 -24.65 -27.03 43.86
N PRO A 294 -24.27 -28.33 43.80
CA PRO A 294 -22.86 -28.75 43.98
C PRO A 294 -22.55 -30.03 43.14
N THR A 295 -21.38 -30.67 43.10
CA THR A 295 -20.45 -31.13 44.15
C THR A 295 -19.17 -31.64 43.48
N SER A 296 -18.06 -31.51 44.20
CA SER A 296 -16.71 -32.00 43.93
C SER A 296 -16.61 -33.49 43.57
N ARG A 297 -15.72 -33.84 42.64
CA ARG A 297 -14.83 -35.01 42.75
C ARG A 297 -13.58 -34.83 41.88
N SER A 298 -12.45 -34.97 42.55
CA SER A 298 -11.07 -35.03 42.07
C SER A 298 -10.80 -36.33 41.30
N THR A 299 -10.11 -36.28 40.16
CA THR A 299 -9.17 -37.35 39.75
C THR A 299 -8.17 -36.85 38.68
N THR A 300 -6.93 -36.65 39.15
CA THR A 300 -5.63 -37.07 38.59
C THR A 300 -5.39 -37.05 37.07
N CYS A 301 -4.45 -36.21 36.66
CA CYS A 301 -3.75 -36.27 35.37
C CYS A 301 -2.87 -37.52 35.26
N ALA A 302 -2.98 -38.26 34.15
CA ALA A 302 -1.98 -39.20 33.69
C ALA A 302 -1.61 -38.86 32.22
N ARG A 303 -0.32 -38.62 31.99
CA ARG A 303 0.32 -38.50 30.67
C ARG A 303 0.38 -39.87 30.01
N PRO A 304 0.11 -40.01 28.70
CA PRO A 304 0.64 -41.11 27.93
C PRO A 304 1.90 -40.67 27.20
N THR A 305 2.98 -41.39 27.48
CA THR A 305 4.14 -41.60 26.60
C THR A 305 3.74 -42.56 25.49
N ASN A 306 3.77 -42.11 24.25
CA ASN A 306 4.60 -42.62 23.14
C ASN A 306 4.32 -41.77 21.90
#